data_AF-A0A4Y2GHA0-F1
#
_entry.id   AF-A0A4Y2GHA0-F1
#
_cell.length_a   1.000
_cell.length_b   1.000
_cell.length_c   1.000
_cell.angle_alpha   90.00
_cell.angle_beta   90.00
_cell.angle_gamma   90.00
#
_symmetry.space_group_name_H-M   'P 1'
#
loop_
_entity.id
_entity.type
_entity.pdbx_description
1 polymer ?
#
loop_
_entity_poly.entity_id
_entity_poly.type
_entity_poly.pdbx_seq_one_letter_code
_entity_poly.pdbx_strand_id
1 'polypeptide(L)'
;MKVMRFCFSNSYLQFLHKIIFLEKCTENTECKNGATCNTETGFCNCKPQTSGRKCENIEGCDSLNCLEKSAKCVYDIDKSETTCKCDDENSYFENEKCNKKCIEDIDCENGGECNSETGFCKCKPQTSGRKCENIEGCDTLNCLAINAQCVYDIYISEATCKCDDENFYFENEKCN
;
A
#
# COMPACT_ATOMS: atom_id res chain seq x y z
N MET A 1 -25.73 -52.52 -56.99
CA MET A 1 -25.49 -51.06 -56.94
C MET A 1 -25.04 -50.73 -55.52
N LYS A 2 -23.74 -50.46 -55.30
CA LYS A 2 -23.16 -50.20 -53.96
C LYS A 2 -23.45 -48.76 -53.56
N VAL A 3 -24.14 -48.57 -52.44
CA VAL A 3 -24.34 -47.25 -51.81
C VAL A 3 -23.05 -46.91 -51.06
N MET A 4 -22.29 -45.92 -51.55
CA MET A 4 -21.15 -45.39 -50.79
C MET A 4 -21.68 -44.55 -49.63
N ARG A 5 -21.52 -45.05 -48.41
CA ARG A 5 -21.60 -44.25 -47.18
C ARG A 5 -20.34 -43.39 -47.09
N PHE A 6 -20.49 -42.08 -47.28
CA PHE A 6 -19.47 -41.12 -46.90
C PHE A 6 -19.48 -41.00 -45.37
N CYS A 7 -18.49 -41.59 -44.70
CA CYS A 7 -18.16 -41.23 -43.33
C CYS A 7 -17.48 -39.85 -43.34
N PHE A 8 -18.23 -38.79 -43.07
CA PHE A 8 -17.64 -37.52 -42.71
C PHE A 8 -17.07 -37.63 -41.29
N SER A 9 -15.74 -37.61 -41.21
CA SER A 9 -14.98 -37.51 -39.96
C SER A 9 -15.40 -36.23 -39.21
N ASN A 10 -15.88 -36.42 -37.99
CA ASN A 10 -16.39 -35.41 -37.06
C ASN A 10 -15.27 -34.53 -36.45
N SER A 11 -14.36 -34.04 -37.28
CA SER A 11 -13.25 -33.18 -36.87
C SER A 11 -13.61 -31.70 -36.95
N TYR A 12 -14.46 -31.28 -37.90
CA TYR A 12 -14.87 -29.87 -38.01
C TYR A 12 -15.80 -29.39 -36.88
N LEU A 13 -16.66 -30.26 -36.34
CA LEU A 13 -17.57 -29.91 -35.25
C LEU A 13 -16.83 -29.75 -33.90
N GLN A 14 -15.74 -30.48 -33.67
CA GLN A 14 -14.88 -30.30 -32.49
C GLN A 14 -14.01 -29.03 -32.58
N PHE A 15 -13.66 -28.58 -33.78
CA PHE A 15 -12.99 -27.28 -33.96
C PHE A 15 -13.93 -26.09 -33.77
N LEU A 16 -15.21 -26.23 -34.15
CA LEU A 16 -16.25 -25.21 -33.91
C LEU A 16 -16.73 -25.16 -32.45
N HIS A 17 -16.61 -26.24 -31.67
CA HIS A 17 -16.88 -26.18 -30.22
C HIS A 17 -15.75 -25.47 -29.42
N LYS A 18 -14.65 -25.13 -30.11
CA LYS A 18 -13.62 -24.20 -29.67
C LYS A 18 -13.82 -22.80 -30.27
N ILE A 19 -15.02 -22.49 -30.80
CA ILE A 19 -15.52 -21.12 -30.82
C ILE A 19 -15.52 -20.70 -29.36
N ILE A 20 -14.55 -19.87 -29.02
CA ILE A 20 -14.40 -19.19 -27.73
C ILE A 20 -15.80 -18.77 -27.31
N PHE A 21 -16.35 -19.43 -26.27
CA PHE A 21 -17.57 -18.96 -25.64
C PHE A 21 -17.22 -17.55 -25.17
N LEU A 22 -17.68 -16.56 -25.93
CA LEU A 22 -17.46 -15.20 -25.54
C LEU A 22 -18.37 -14.97 -24.32
N GLU A 23 -17.83 -15.19 -23.12
CA GLU A 23 -18.42 -14.80 -21.83
C GLU A 23 -18.73 -13.29 -21.78
N LYS A 24 -19.94 -12.94 -22.22
CA LYS A 24 -20.44 -11.58 -22.20
C LYS A 24 -20.74 -11.18 -20.76
N CYS A 25 -20.53 -9.91 -20.43
CA CYS A 25 -21.03 -9.36 -19.18
C CYS A 25 -22.54 -9.08 -19.28
N THR A 26 -23.22 -9.18 -18.15
CA THR A 26 -24.61 -8.76 -17.94
C THR A 26 -24.73 -7.71 -16.84
N GLU A 27 -23.75 -7.64 -15.94
CA GLU A 27 -23.66 -6.66 -14.86
C GLU A 27 -22.22 -6.16 -14.65
N ASN A 28 -22.08 -5.01 -13.99
CA ASN A 28 -20.78 -4.35 -13.79
C ASN A 28 -19.79 -5.19 -12.95
N THR A 29 -20.28 -6.01 -12.03
CA THR A 29 -19.51 -6.89 -11.13
C THR A 29 -18.70 -7.96 -11.87
N GLU A 30 -19.10 -8.29 -13.10
CA GLU A 30 -18.36 -9.21 -13.98
C GLU A 30 -17.13 -8.56 -14.60
N CYS A 31 -17.10 -7.22 -14.64
CA CYS A 31 -15.97 -6.43 -15.09
C CYS A 31 -15.04 -6.10 -13.91
N LYS A 32 -13.73 -6.07 -14.15
CA LYS A 32 -12.69 -5.81 -13.16
C LYS A 32 -12.31 -4.33 -13.14
N ASN A 33 -11.60 -3.94 -12.08
CA ASN A 33 -10.95 -2.63 -11.98
C ASN A 33 -11.91 -1.44 -12.18
N GLY A 34 -13.15 -1.55 -11.69
CA GLY A 34 -14.16 -0.49 -11.77
C GLY A 34 -14.71 -0.23 -13.18
N ALA A 35 -14.49 -1.15 -14.13
CA ALA A 35 -15.09 -1.09 -15.44
C ALA A 35 -16.61 -1.31 -15.39
N THR A 36 -17.32 -0.82 -16.41
CA THR A 36 -18.78 -0.97 -16.52
C THR A 36 -19.15 -1.92 -17.64
N CYS A 37 -20.21 -2.70 -17.45
CA CYS A 37 -20.73 -3.57 -18.49
C CYS A 37 -21.62 -2.78 -19.46
N ASN A 38 -21.34 -2.86 -20.76
CA ASN A 38 -22.28 -2.47 -21.80
C ASN A 38 -23.25 -3.64 -22.02
N THR A 39 -24.44 -3.58 -21.46
CA THR A 39 -25.44 -4.66 -21.52
C THR A 39 -26.02 -4.90 -22.91
N GLU A 40 -25.93 -3.92 -23.83
CA GLU A 40 -26.37 -4.09 -25.22
C GLU A 40 -25.42 -4.98 -26.01
N THR A 41 -24.12 -4.79 -25.81
CA THR A 41 -23.08 -5.51 -26.55
C THR A 41 -22.56 -6.74 -25.79
N GLY A 42 -22.63 -6.72 -24.47
CA GLY A 42 -22.09 -7.72 -23.55
C GLY A 42 -20.58 -7.58 -23.32
N PHE A 43 -20.00 -6.40 -23.55
CA PHE A 43 -18.57 -6.13 -23.34
C PHE A 43 -18.32 -5.13 -22.22
N CYS A 44 -17.20 -5.29 -21.51
CA CYS A 44 -16.78 -4.35 -20.48
C CYS A 44 -16.13 -3.10 -21.10
N ASN A 45 -16.55 -1.93 -20.64
CA ASN A 45 -15.91 -0.66 -20.95
C ASN A 45 -14.78 -0.42 -19.95
N CYS A 46 -13.55 -0.71 -20.39
CA CYS A 46 -12.37 -0.58 -19.55
C CYS A 46 -12.06 0.87 -19.20
N LYS A 47 -11.52 1.04 -17.99
CA LYS A 47 -10.96 2.32 -17.54
C LYS A 47 -9.59 2.55 -18.19
N PRO A 48 -9.08 3.80 -18.20
CA PRO A 48 -7.70 4.06 -18.62
C PRO A 48 -6.72 3.12 -17.92
N GLN A 49 -5.67 2.71 -18.62
CA GLN A 49 -4.65 1.78 -18.09
C GLN A 49 -5.18 0.40 -17.67
N THR A 50 -6.38 0.02 -18.11
CA THR A 50 -6.89 -1.34 -17.94
C THR A 50 -7.26 -1.93 -19.30
N SER A 51 -7.01 -3.22 -19.47
CA SER A 51 -7.22 -3.92 -20.74
C SER A 51 -7.69 -5.36 -20.51
N GLY A 52 -7.94 -6.06 -21.60
CA GLY A 52 -8.54 -7.39 -21.56
C GLY A 52 -10.05 -7.33 -21.62
N ARG A 53 -10.66 -8.50 -21.64
CA ARG A 53 -12.08 -8.65 -21.96
C ARG A 53 -12.98 -8.24 -20.80
N LYS A 54 -12.55 -8.57 -19.58
CA LYS A 54 -13.17 -8.15 -18.33
C LYS A 54 -12.38 -7.00 -17.72
N CYS A 55 -11.48 -6.35 -18.46
CA CYS A 55 -10.61 -5.28 -17.97
C CYS A 55 -9.67 -5.74 -16.83
N GLU A 56 -9.28 -7.01 -16.86
CA GLU A 56 -8.49 -7.70 -15.83
C GLU A 56 -7.00 -7.36 -15.85
N ASN A 57 -6.48 -6.91 -17.00
CA ASN A 57 -5.07 -6.55 -17.15
C ASN A 57 -4.89 -5.09 -16.74
N ILE A 58 -3.80 -4.83 -16.01
CA ILE A 58 -3.40 -3.50 -15.57
C ILE A 58 -2.15 -3.11 -16.35
N GLU A 59 -2.22 -1.98 -17.03
CA GLU A 59 -1.16 -1.46 -17.88
C GLU A 59 -0.36 -0.37 -17.14
N GLY A 60 0.86 -0.09 -17.61
CA GLY A 60 1.71 0.98 -17.06
C GLY A 60 2.47 0.60 -15.78
N CYS A 61 2.40 -0.66 -15.36
CA CYS A 61 3.12 -1.16 -14.17
C CYS A 61 4.65 -1.06 -14.30
N ASP A 62 5.19 -1.23 -15.50
CA ASP A 62 6.63 -1.17 -15.76
C ASP A 62 7.23 0.19 -15.38
N SER A 63 6.47 1.28 -15.57
CA SER A 63 6.93 2.62 -15.22
C SER A 63 6.96 2.88 -13.70
N LEU A 64 6.20 2.11 -12.91
CA LEU A 64 6.06 2.32 -11.47
C LEU A 64 7.08 1.53 -10.64
N ASN A 65 7.63 0.44 -11.20
CA ASN A 65 8.59 -0.44 -10.55
C ASN A 65 8.15 -0.89 -9.14
N CYS A 66 6.87 -1.22 -8.97
CA CYS A 66 6.31 -1.55 -7.65
C CYS A 66 7.04 -2.73 -6.97
N LEU A 67 7.49 -3.71 -7.75
CA LEU A 67 8.14 -4.91 -7.21
C LEU A 67 9.45 -4.57 -6.47
N GLU A 68 10.24 -3.64 -6.99
CA GLU A 68 11.47 -3.16 -6.32
C GLU A 68 11.17 -2.41 -5.01
N LYS A 69 9.93 -1.95 -4.87
CA LYS A 69 9.41 -1.22 -3.71
C LYS A 69 8.64 -2.14 -2.74
N SER A 70 8.76 -3.47 -2.91
CA SER A 70 8.03 -4.49 -2.14
C SER A 70 6.51 -4.29 -2.17
N ALA A 71 6.01 -3.91 -3.35
CA ALA A 71 4.61 -3.61 -3.61
C ALA A 71 4.15 -4.30 -4.90
N LYS A 72 2.83 -4.48 -5.01
CA LYS A 72 2.16 -4.92 -6.24
C LYS A 72 1.56 -3.74 -6.98
N CYS A 73 1.61 -3.82 -8.30
CA CYS A 73 0.88 -2.91 -9.17
C CYS A 73 -0.62 -3.22 -9.11
N VAL A 74 -1.44 -2.20 -8.89
CA VAL A 74 -2.91 -2.30 -8.81
C VAL A 74 -3.56 -1.13 -9.55
N TYR A 75 -4.83 -1.25 -9.89
CA TYR A 75 -5.64 -0.14 -10.37
C TYR A 75 -6.42 0.46 -9.20
N ASP A 76 -6.16 1.72 -8.88
CA ASP A 76 -6.88 2.48 -7.85
C ASP A 76 -8.16 3.05 -8.47
N ILE A 77 -9.31 2.53 -8.05
CA ILE A 77 -10.61 2.91 -8.61
C ILE A 77 -10.95 4.36 -8.24
N ASP A 78 -10.59 4.79 -7.03
CA ASP A 78 -10.92 6.12 -6.51
C ASP A 78 -10.11 7.20 -7.21
N LYS A 79 -8.82 6.92 -7.47
CA LYS A 79 -7.95 7.82 -8.25
C LYS A 79 -8.08 7.64 -9.76
N SER A 80 -8.69 6.53 -10.19
CA SER A 80 -8.81 6.13 -11.60
C SER A 80 -7.45 6.05 -12.32
N GLU A 81 -6.45 5.46 -11.67
CA GLU A 81 -5.10 5.30 -12.20
C GLU A 81 -4.43 4.02 -11.71
N THR A 82 -3.42 3.55 -12.44
CA THR A 82 -2.51 2.49 -11.96
C THR A 82 -1.58 3.03 -10.88
N THR A 83 -1.45 2.30 -9.76
CA THR A 83 -0.61 2.67 -8.62
C THR A 83 0.06 1.44 -7.97
N CYS A 84 0.94 1.66 -7.00
CA CYS A 84 1.51 0.59 -6.18
C CYS A 84 0.73 0.45 -4.87
N LYS A 85 0.46 -0.80 -4.48
CA LYS A 85 -0.09 -1.17 -3.17
C LYS A 85 0.84 -2.18 -2.51
N CYS A 86 1.06 -2.04 -1.21
CA CYS A 86 1.87 -3.00 -0.46
C CYS A 86 1.30 -4.41 -0.52
N ASP A 87 2.19 -5.40 -0.53
CA ASP A 87 1.80 -6.80 -0.47
C ASP A 87 1.28 -7.18 0.93
N ASP A 88 1.84 -6.55 1.96
CA ASP A 88 1.39 -6.64 3.35
C ASP A 88 0.18 -5.73 3.61
N GLU A 89 -0.91 -6.31 4.14
CA GLU A 89 -2.15 -5.60 4.48
C GLU A 89 -1.98 -4.64 5.66
N ASN A 90 -1.01 -4.93 6.53
CA ASN A 90 -0.60 -4.07 7.65
C ASN A 90 0.39 -2.98 7.21
N SER A 91 0.53 -2.77 5.91
CA SER A 91 1.35 -1.71 5.35
C SER A 91 0.54 -0.79 4.45
N TYR A 92 1.04 0.43 4.25
CA TYR A 92 0.51 1.40 3.30
C TYR A 92 1.64 1.94 2.43
N PHE A 93 1.31 2.23 1.17
CA PHE A 93 2.27 2.72 0.20
C PHE A 93 2.27 4.25 0.23
N GLU A 94 3.41 4.85 0.59
CA GLU A 94 3.57 6.31 0.62
C GLU A 94 5.05 6.66 0.48
N ASN A 95 5.36 7.71 -0.27
CA ASN A 95 6.73 8.14 -0.59
C ASN A 95 7.55 7.01 -1.24
N GLU A 96 6.94 6.35 -2.22
CA GLU A 96 7.54 5.27 -3.02
C GLU A 96 8.02 4.03 -2.25
N LYS A 97 7.51 3.84 -1.03
CA LYS A 97 7.85 2.68 -0.20
C LYS A 97 6.68 2.20 0.63
N CYS A 98 6.73 0.93 1.00
CA CYS A 98 5.80 0.34 1.96
C CYS A 98 6.19 0.67 3.39
N ASN A 99 5.22 1.17 4.14
CA ASN A 99 5.39 1.57 5.52
C ASN A 99 4.41 0.80 6.37
N LYS A 100 4.90 0.29 7.50
CA LYS A 100 4.05 -0.43 8.44
C LYS A 100 3.08 0.53 9.10
N LYS A 101 1.84 0.09 9.22
CA LYS A 101 0.85 0.66 10.11
C LYS A 101 1.23 0.33 11.56
N CYS A 102 0.79 1.15 12.49
CA CYS A 102 0.75 0.77 13.89
C CYS A 102 -0.44 -0.18 14.13
N ILE A 103 -0.29 -1.11 15.06
CA ILE A 103 -1.36 -2.00 15.56
C ILE A 103 -1.71 -1.61 17.00
N GLU A 104 -0.67 -1.31 17.80
CA GLU A 104 -0.80 -0.91 19.19
C GLU A 104 0.06 0.33 19.47
N ASP A 105 -0.16 1.00 20.60
CA ASP A 105 0.59 2.20 21.00
C ASP A 105 2.10 1.96 21.06
N ILE A 106 2.52 0.72 21.33
CA ILE A 106 3.95 0.35 21.39
C ILE A 106 4.66 0.44 20.02
N ASP A 107 3.91 0.46 18.91
CA ASP A 107 4.48 0.67 17.58
C ASP A 107 4.83 2.15 17.32
N CYS A 108 4.36 3.04 18.19
CA CYS A 108 4.58 4.48 18.16
C CYS A 108 5.62 4.87 19.23
N GLU A 109 6.65 5.59 18.79
CA GLU A 109 7.72 6.11 19.63
C GLU A 109 7.23 7.31 20.46
N ASN A 110 8.02 7.67 21.49
CA ASN A 110 7.84 8.89 22.28
C ASN A 110 6.43 9.07 22.87
N GLY A 111 5.78 7.96 23.22
CA GLY A 111 4.45 7.93 23.82
C GLY A 111 3.32 8.30 22.84
N GLY A 112 3.55 8.15 21.54
CA GLY A 112 2.49 8.28 20.54
C GLY A 112 1.37 7.25 20.75
N GLU A 113 0.15 7.61 20.33
CA GLU A 113 -1.03 6.74 20.44
C GLU A 113 -1.37 6.18 19.06
N CYS A 114 -1.52 4.87 18.93
CA CYS A 114 -1.91 4.24 17.68
C CYS A 114 -3.41 4.37 17.45
N ASN A 115 -3.80 4.95 16.32
CA ASN A 115 -5.18 4.83 15.85
C ASN A 115 -5.33 3.49 15.11
N SER A 116 -5.88 2.47 15.77
CA SER A 116 -6.02 1.11 15.19
C SER A 116 -7.00 1.02 14.01
N GLU A 117 -7.90 1.99 13.83
CA GLU A 117 -8.81 2.05 12.68
C GLU A 117 -8.08 2.45 11.40
N THR A 118 -7.14 3.38 11.52
CA THR A 118 -6.42 3.96 10.38
C THR A 118 -5.00 3.41 10.23
N GLY A 119 -4.41 2.90 11.31
CA GLY A 119 -3.05 2.39 11.38
C GLY A 119 -1.97 3.47 11.48
N PHE A 120 -2.32 4.70 11.90
CA PHE A 120 -1.38 5.81 12.04
C PHE A 120 -1.16 6.23 13.49
N CYS A 121 0.08 6.59 13.81
CA CYS A 121 0.43 7.13 15.12
C CYS A 121 -0.02 8.60 15.23
N LYS A 122 -0.68 8.92 16.34
CA LYS A 122 -0.93 10.28 16.78
C LYS A 122 0.18 10.72 17.72
N CYS A 123 1.01 11.63 17.23
CA CYS A 123 2.18 12.11 17.96
C CYS A 123 1.84 13.10 19.06
N LYS A 124 2.66 13.09 20.11
CA LYS A 124 2.61 14.09 21.18
C LYS A 124 3.23 15.41 20.68
N PRO A 125 2.99 16.55 21.35
CA PRO A 125 3.62 17.81 20.99
C PRO A 125 5.14 17.68 20.84
N GLN A 126 5.73 18.42 19.90
CA GLN A 126 7.18 18.37 19.59
C GLN A 126 7.70 17.00 19.13
N THR A 127 6.81 16.09 18.71
CA THR A 127 7.21 14.84 18.06
C THR A 127 6.53 14.70 16.70
N SER A 128 7.25 14.13 15.74
CA SER A 128 6.76 13.99 14.37
C SER A 128 7.36 12.77 13.68
N GLY A 129 6.91 12.51 12.45
CA GLY A 129 7.21 11.26 11.75
C GLY A 129 6.06 10.26 11.84
N ARG A 130 6.19 9.14 11.13
CA ARG A 130 5.09 8.17 10.98
C ARG A 130 4.90 7.32 12.23
N LYS A 131 5.98 7.16 13.01
CA LYS A 131 5.99 6.51 14.31
C LYS A 131 6.28 7.51 15.42
N CYS A 132 6.22 8.81 15.17
CA CYS A 132 6.61 9.85 16.13
C CYS A 132 8.08 9.77 16.55
N GLU A 133 8.94 9.27 15.66
CA GLU A 133 10.36 9.01 15.90
C GLU A 133 11.23 10.28 15.94
N ASN A 134 10.76 11.38 15.37
CA ASN A 134 11.50 12.64 15.34
C ASN A 134 11.10 13.48 16.55
N ILE A 135 12.10 14.02 17.25
CA ILE A 135 11.92 14.93 18.38
C ILE A 135 12.33 16.33 17.93
N GLU A 136 11.41 17.27 18.04
CA GLU A 136 11.61 18.68 17.71
C GLU A 136 12.16 19.45 18.92
N GLY A 137 12.86 20.55 18.69
CA GLY A 137 13.44 21.37 19.76
C GLY A 137 14.83 20.93 20.25
N CYS A 138 15.33 19.76 19.83
CA CYS A 138 16.67 19.28 20.18
C CYS A 138 17.80 20.25 19.82
N ASP A 139 17.67 21.03 18.74
CA ASP A 139 18.66 22.03 18.33
C ASP A 139 18.86 23.13 19.38
N THR A 140 17.83 23.43 20.18
CA THR A 140 17.90 24.46 21.22
C THR A 140 18.54 23.96 22.53
N LEU A 141 18.51 22.65 22.78
CA LEU A 141 18.99 22.06 24.03
C LEU A 141 20.51 21.85 24.05
N ASN A 142 21.16 21.78 22.89
CA ASN A 142 22.61 21.58 22.75
C ASN A 142 23.17 20.40 23.58
N CYS A 143 22.40 19.29 23.70
CA CYS A 143 22.75 18.14 24.55
C CYS A 143 24.13 17.54 24.23
N LEU A 144 24.55 17.60 22.96
CA LEU A 144 25.85 17.09 22.53
C LEU A 144 27.03 17.81 23.22
N ALA A 145 26.89 19.10 23.53
CA ALA A 145 27.95 19.87 24.19
C ALA A 145 28.22 19.44 25.64
N ILE A 146 27.31 18.66 26.23
CA ILE A 146 27.38 18.19 27.62
C ILE A 146 27.41 16.65 27.72
N ASN A 147 27.78 15.96 26.64
CA ASN A 147 27.79 14.48 26.56
C ASN A 147 26.43 13.87 26.91
N ALA A 148 25.38 14.41 26.29
CA ALA A 148 24.01 13.93 26.43
C ALA A 148 23.32 13.81 25.06
N GLN A 149 22.30 12.96 25.02
CA GLN A 149 21.42 12.75 23.87
C GLN A 149 20.11 13.49 24.09
N CYS A 150 19.59 14.07 23.02
CA CYS A 150 18.24 14.60 23.05
C CYS A 150 17.24 13.43 23.09
N VAL A 151 16.35 13.44 24.07
CA VAL A 151 15.27 12.45 24.24
C VAL A 151 13.96 13.18 24.51
N TYR A 152 12.84 12.49 24.34
CA TYR A 152 11.53 13.02 24.68
C TYR A 152 11.08 12.50 26.03
N ASP A 153 10.80 13.40 26.98
CA ASP A 153 10.27 13.01 28.28
C ASP A 153 8.74 13.01 28.23
N ILE A 154 8.16 11.81 28.29
CA ILE A 154 6.71 11.60 28.20
C ILE A 154 5.94 12.16 29.41
N TYR A 155 6.59 12.35 30.56
CA TYR A 155 5.92 12.81 31.78
C TYR A 155 5.73 14.33 31.79
N ILE A 156 6.68 15.07 31.21
CA ILE A 156 6.59 16.53 31.05
C ILE A 156 6.20 16.95 29.62
N SER A 157 6.14 15.99 28.69
CA SER A 157 5.75 16.18 27.28
C SER A 157 6.63 17.17 26.51
N GLU A 158 7.94 17.11 26.72
CA GLU A 158 8.92 18.00 26.10
C GLU A 158 10.24 17.27 25.79
N ALA A 159 11.01 17.82 24.85
CA ALA A 159 12.38 17.39 24.61
C ALA A 159 13.30 17.74 25.79
N THR A 160 14.19 16.83 26.17
CA THR A 160 15.19 17.01 27.23
C THR A 160 16.51 16.33 26.88
N CYS A 161 17.55 16.55 27.67
CA CYS A 161 18.82 15.86 27.53
C CYS A 161 18.91 14.67 28.50
N LYS A 162 19.29 13.49 27.99
CA LYS A 162 19.68 12.31 28.78
C LYS A 162 21.18 12.10 28.63
N CYS A 163 21.89 12.01 29.75
CA CYS A 163 23.33 11.77 29.76
C CYS A 163 23.70 10.47 29.04
N ASP A 164 24.81 10.49 28.29
CA ASP A 164 25.33 9.32 27.58
C ASP A 164 25.76 8.21 28.56
N ASP A 165 26.33 8.60 29.70
CA ASP A 165 26.67 7.68 30.79
C ASP A 165 25.46 7.54 31.73
N GLU A 166 24.94 6.32 31.83
CA GLU A 166 23.77 5.99 32.65
C GLU A 166 24.00 6.17 34.16
N ASN A 167 25.25 6.34 34.60
CA ASN A 167 25.57 6.66 35.99
C ASN A 167 25.34 8.14 36.33
N PHE A 168 25.16 9.00 35.33
CA PHE A 168 24.99 10.43 35.48
C PHE A 168 23.54 10.83 35.22
N TYR A 169 23.07 11.84 35.94
CA TYR A 169 21.74 12.41 35.74
C TYR A 169 21.84 13.84 35.23
N PHE A 170 20.87 14.22 34.39
CA PHE A 170 20.79 15.57 33.86
C PHE A 170 20.18 16.51 34.91
N GLU A 171 20.98 17.45 35.39
CA GLU A 171 20.55 18.48 36.35
C GLU A 171 21.36 19.76 36.12
N ASN A 172 20.69 20.92 36.21
CA ASN A 172 21.31 22.24 36.03
C ASN A 172 22.13 22.35 34.72
N GLU A 173 21.54 21.87 33.62
CA GLU A 173 22.13 21.92 32.27
C GLU A 173 23.44 21.12 32.13
N LYS A 174 23.69 20.14 33.01
CA LYS A 174 24.89 19.29 32.99
C LYS A 174 24.58 17.86 33.42
N CYS A 175 25.46 16.94 33.04
CA CYS A 175 25.51 15.58 33.57
C CYS A 175 26.35 15.55 34.84
N ASN A 176 25.76 15.10 35.96
CA ASN A 176 26.39 15.06 37.30
C ASN A 176 26.49 13.64 37.85
#